data_AF-A0A4D6L8Q8-F1
#
_entry.id   AF-A0A4D6L8Q8-F1
#
_cell.length_a   1.000
_cell.length_b   1.000
_cell.length_c   1.000
_cell.angle_alpha   90.00
_cell.angle_beta   90.00
_cell.angle_gamma   90.00
#
_symmetry.space_group_name_H-M   'P 1'
#
loop_
_entity.id
_entity.type
_entity.pdbx_description
1 polymer ?
#
loop_
_entity_poly.entity_id
_entity_poly.type
_entity_poly.pdbx_seq_one_letter_code
_entity_poly.pdbx_strand_id
1 'polypeptide(L)' 'MLRFTLFFFFLVLAADVTVKRTTAMKVCWDPNPTFTGVCLDKNCAKDCANTEGYTDGKCKGSPLRCFCSYPCSS' A
#
# COMPACT_ATOMS: atom_id res chain seq x y z
N MET A 1 24.14 21.15 -39.59
CA MET A 1 24.72 20.16 -38.64
C MET A 1 24.70 20.69 -37.21
N LEU A 2 25.44 21.76 -36.88
CA LEU A 2 25.54 22.32 -35.51
C LEU A 2 24.20 22.66 -34.83
N ARG A 3 23.22 23.14 -35.61
CA ARG A 3 21.88 23.51 -35.12
C ARG A 3 21.09 22.31 -34.59
N PHE A 4 21.25 21.15 -35.24
CA PHE A 4 20.65 19.90 -34.78
C PHE A 4 21.37 19.42 -33.51
N THR A 5 22.70 19.51 -33.46
CA THR A 5 23.50 19.15 -32.28
C THR A 5 23.09 19.96 -31.05
N LEU A 6 22.90 21.27 -31.19
CA LEU A 6 22.39 22.14 -30.12
C LEU A 6 21.00 21.74 -29.66
N PHE A 7 20.09 21.49 -30.60
CA PHE A 7 18.73 21.06 -30.29
C PHE A 7 18.70 19.73 -29.53
N PHE A 8 19.48 18.74 -29.96
CA PHE A 8 19.64 17.47 -29.26
C PHE A 8 20.26 17.64 -27.87
N PHE A 9 21.25 18.51 -27.72
CA PHE A 9 21.87 18.82 -26.43
C PHE A 9 20.85 19.42 -25.45
N PHE A 10 20.03 20.36 -25.90
CA PHE A 10 18.93 20.93 -25.10
C PHE A 10 17.87 19.88 -24.72
N LEU A 11 17.55 18.94 -25.60
CA LEU A 11 16.61 17.86 -25.29
C LEU A 11 17.14 16.91 -24.21
N VAL A 12 18.43 16.59 -24.21
CA VAL A 12 19.05 15.74 -23.18
C VAL A 12 19.06 16.43 -21.82
N LEU A 13 19.36 17.73 -21.78
CA LEU A 13 19.31 18.54 -20.56
C LEU A 13 17.89 18.68 -19.96
N ALA A 14 16.85 18.59 -20.78
CA ALA A 14 15.46 18.66 -20.34
C ALA A 14 14.91 17.29 -19.86
N ALA A 15 15.65 16.20 -20.08
CA ALA A 15 15.18 14.84 -19.81
C ALA A 15 15.38 14.37 -18.36
N ASP A 16 15.79 15.25 -17.44
CA ASP A 16 15.83 14.99 -15.99
C ASP A 16 14.41 14.94 -15.40
N VAL A 17 13.60 14.00 -15.88
CA VAL A 17 12.33 13.62 -15.25
C VAL A 17 12.65 12.65 -14.13
N THR A 18 12.86 13.20 -12.94
CA THR A 18 13.02 12.41 -11.71
C THR A 18 11.79 11.52 -11.55
N VAL A 19 11.92 10.25 -11.94
CA VAL A 19 10.88 9.24 -11.67
C VAL A 19 10.88 9.05 -10.16
N LYS A 20 10.02 9.77 -9.47
CA LYS A 20 9.73 9.56 -8.05
C LYS A 20 9.09 8.18 -7.98
N ARG A 21 9.91 7.15 -7.77
CA ARG A 21 9.41 5.81 -7.48
C ARG A 21 8.65 5.92 -6.17
N THR A 22 7.33 6.06 -6.27
CA THR A 22 6.43 5.79 -5.16
C THR A 22 6.58 4.31 -4.88
N THR A 23 7.48 3.96 -3.96
CA THR A 23 7.49 2.64 -3.36
C THR A 23 6.13 2.48 -2.71
N ALA A 24 5.23 1.75 -3.35
CA ALA A 24 3.95 1.41 -2.73
C ALA A 24 4.28 0.80 -1.36
N MET A 25 3.80 1.44 -0.29
CA MET A 25 4.07 0.97 1.06
C MET A 25 3.54 -0.45 1.16
N LYS A 26 4.41 -1.40 1.54
CA LYS A 26 3.99 -2.80 1.66
C LYS A 26 2.91 -2.88 2.74
N VAL A 27 1.85 -3.65 2.47
CA VAL A 27 0.75 -3.86 3.41
C VAL A 27 0.87 -5.26 4.00
N CYS A 28 0.98 -5.33 5.33
CA CYS A 28 1.06 -6.56 6.11
C CYS A 28 -0.31 -6.90 6.71
N TRP A 29 -0.50 -8.15 7.14
CA TRP A 29 -1.80 -8.65 7.60
C TRP A 29 -1.64 -9.57 8.82
N ASP A 30 -2.23 -9.18 9.95
CA ASP A 30 -2.23 -9.97 11.18
C ASP A 30 -3.65 -10.41 11.57
N PRO A 31 -3.83 -11.58 12.18
CA PRO A 31 -5.14 -12.00 12.67
C PRO A 31 -5.58 -11.07 13.82
N ASN A 32 -6.85 -10.63 13.81
CA ASN A 32 -7.38 -9.84 14.91
C ASN A 32 -7.58 -10.73 16.16
N PRO A 33 -6.89 -10.49 17.28
CA PRO A 33 -7.01 -11.33 18.47
C PRO A 33 -8.34 -11.17 19.22
N THR A 34 -9.03 -10.03 19.06
CA THR A 34 -10.28 -9.74 19.78
C THR A 34 -11.52 -10.18 19.01
N PHE A 35 -11.40 -10.42 17.70
CA PHE A 35 -12.53 -10.84 16.88
C PHE A 35 -12.90 -12.29 17.19
N THR A 36 -14.13 -12.51 17.62
CA THR A 36 -14.67 -13.84 17.93
C THR A 36 -15.77 -14.24 16.94
N GLY A 37 -15.82 -15.53 16.60
CA GLY A 37 -16.80 -16.09 15.66
C GLY A 37 -16.34 -16.13 14.21
N VAL A 38 -17.27 -16.51 13.32
CA VAL A 38 -17.02 -16.57 11.87
C VAL A 38 -17.12 -15.18 11.28
N CYS A 39 -16.06 -14.75 10.60
CA CYS A 39 -16.02 -13.45 9.95
C CYS A 39 -16.94 -13.44 8.73
N LEU A 40 -18.14 -12.90 8.92
CA LEU A 40 -19.14 -12.66 7.86
C LEU A 40 -19.49 -11.17 7.72
N ASP A 41 -18.97 -10.33 8.63
CA ASP A 41 -19.48 -8.98 8.85
C ASP A 41 -18.45 -7.89 8.54
N LYS A 42 -18.96 -6.72 8.15
CA LYS A 42 -18.18 -5.50 7.85
C LYS A 42 -17.55 -4.89 9.10
N ASN A 43 -17.90 -5.39 10.29
CA ASN A 43 -17.32 -4.94 11.56
C ASN A 43 -15.83 -5.24 11.66
N CYS A 44 -15.31 -6.25 10.94
CA CYS A 44 -13.87 -6.55 10.91
C CYS A 44 -13.02 -5.33 10.56
N ALA A 45 -13.39 -4.57 9.51
CA ALA A 45 -12.66 -3.37 9.13
C ALA A 45 -12.74 -2.27 10.20
N LYS A 46 -13.92 -2.09 10.81
CA LYS A 46 -14.14 -1.09 11.88
C LYS A 46 -13.36 -1.43 13.14
N ASP A 47 -13.38 -2.70 13.55
CA ASP A 47 -12.67 -3.19 14.74
C ASP A 47 -11.16 -3.03 14.58
N CYS A 48 -10.62 -3.37 13.40
CA CYS A 48 -9.23 -3.14 13.07
C CYS A 48 -8.89 -1.64 13.09
N ALA A 49 -9.72 -0.78 12.50
CA ALA A 49 -9.50 0.67 12.48
C ALA A 49 -9.56 1.33 13.87
N ASN A 50 -10.22 0.71 14.86
CA ASN A 50 -10.22 1.17 16.25
C ASN A 50 -8.91 0.82 16.99
N THR A 51 -8.05 -0.01 16.41
CA THR A 51 -6.78 -0.45 17.01
C THR A 51 -5.62 0.34 16.43
N GLU A 52 -4.75 0.87 17.31
CA GLU A 52 -3.60 1.67 16.88
C GLU A 52 -2.66 0.87 15.97
N GLY A 53 -2.23 1.49 14.87
CA GLY A 53 -1.31 0.90 13.89
C GLY A 53 -1.97 0.15 12.73
N TYR A 54 -3.26 -0.19 12.83
CA TYR A 54 -4.00 -0.81 11.73
C TYR A 54 -4.76 0.22 10.89
N THR A 55 -4.92 -0.08 9.60
CA THR A 55 -5.53 0.82 8.62
C THR A 55 -6.80 0.29 7.99
N ASP A 56 -6.99 -1.03 7.96
CA ASP A 56 -8.18 -1.70 7.40
C ASP A 56 -8.28 -3.15 7.92
N GLY A 57 -9.31 -3.90 7.51
CA GLY A 57 -9.48 -5.31 7.86
C GLY A 57 -10.37 -6.09 6.88
N LYS A 58 -10.09 -7.39 6.71
CA LYS A 58 -10.87 -8.28 5.84
C LYS A 58 -11.02 -9.70 6.40
N CYS A 59 -12.14 -10.33 6.06
CA CYS A 59 -12.36 -11.75 6.33
C CYS A 59 -11.57 -12.62 5.34
N LYS A 60 -10.72 -13.53 5.82
CA LYS A 60 -10.01 -14.52 5.00
C LYS A 60 -9.86 -15.87 5.70
N GLY A 61 -9.60 -16.93 4.92
CA GLY A 61 -9.36 -18.29 5.41
C GLY A 61 -10.61 -19.16 5.51
N SER A 62 -10.44 -20.40 5.99
CA SER A 62 -11.51 -21.37 6.24
C SER A 62 -11.27 -22.10 7.57
N PRO A 63 -12.04 -21.84 8.64
CA PRO A 63 -13.16 -20.89 8.71
C PRO A 63 -12.69 -19.44 8.54
N LEU A 64 -13.58 -18.58 8.02
CA LEU A 64 -13.28 -17.17 7.80
C LEU A 64 -12.94 -16.48 9.14
N ARG A 65 -11.74 -15.91 9.23
CA ARG A 65 -11.28 -15.10 10.36
C ARG A 65 -11.04 -13.66 9.92
N CYS A 66 -11.16 -12.72 10.86
CA CYS A 66 -10.82 -11.33 10.62
C CYS A 66 -9.30 -11.13 10.64
N PHE A 67 -8.76 -10.46 9.63
CA PHE A 67 -7.36 -10.04 9.59
C PHE A 67 -7.27 -8.55 9.35
N CYS A 68 -6.48 -7.87 10.16
CA CYS A 68 -6.23 -6.44 10.09
C CYS A 68 -5.01 -6.15 9.22
N SER A 69 -5.08 -5.10 8.41
CA SER A 69 -3.94 -4.63 7.62
C SER A 69 -3.24 -3.46 8.29
N TYR A 70 -1.93 -3.40 8.10
CA TYR A 70 -1.10 -2.30 8.57
C TYR A 70 0.05 -2.06 7.59
N PRO A 71 0.63 -0.85 7.58
CA PRO A 71 1.83 -0.60 6.81
C PRO A 71 2.99 -1.40 7.39
N CYS A 72 3.64 -2.25 6.60
CA CYS A 72 4.82 -2.98 7.07
C CYS A 72 5.92 -1.98 7.40
N SER A 73 6.50 -2.07 8.60
CA SER A 73 7.87 -1.59 8.84
C SER A 73 8.80 -2.38 7.92
N SER A 74 9.67 -1.66 7.19
CA SER A 74 10.54 -2.24 6.15
C SER A 74 11.58 -3.20 6.71
#